data_AF-S4PEI3-F1
#
_entry.id   AF-S4PEI3-F1
#
_cell.length_a   1.000
_cell.length_b   1.000
_cell.length_c   1.000
_cell.angle_alpha   90.00
_cell.angle_beta   90.00
_cell.angle_gamma   90.00
#
_symmetry.space_group_name_H-M   'P 1'
#
loop_
_entity.id
_entity.type
_entity.pdbx_description
1 polymer ?
#
loop_
_entity_poly.entity_id
_entity_poly.type
_entity_poly.pdbx_seq_one_letter_code
_entity_poly.pdbx_strand_id
1 'polypeptide(L)'
;LRILHNVSGEFRSGELTCILGPSGAGKSTLLNILAGYTSIGVNGRITVNGHARDMRVFKKLSSYIMQDDLLQPWLTVKESMMIAADLKLGKELGRAEKELIV
;
A
#
# COMPACT_ATOMS: atom_id res chain seq x y z
N LEU A 1 -15.05 -8.36 -18.72
CA LEU A 1 -15.96 -7.67 -17.75
C LEU A 1 -15.33 -6.33 -17.37
N ARG A 2 -16.10 -5.24 -17.33
CA ARG A 2 -15.60 -3.94 -16.86
C ARG A 2 -15.93 -3.82 -15.37
N ILE A 3 -14.91 -3.61 -14.52
CA ILE A 3 -15.09 -3.57 -13.06
C ILE A 3 -15.31 -2.13 -12.56
N LEU A 4 -14.53 -1.17 -13.08
CA LEU A 4 -14.62 0.23 -12.72
C LEU A 4 -15.14 1.06 -13.90
N HIS A 5 -16.02 2.01 -13.59
CA HIS A 5 -16.71 2.85 -14.57
C HIS A 5 -16.47 4.33 -14.26
N ASN A 6 -15.56 4.95 -15.01
CA ASN A 6 -15.27 6.39 -14.98
C ASN A 6 -15.15 6.99 -13.56
N VAL A 7 -14.30 6.38 -12.73
CA VAL A 7 -14.08 6.82 -11.34
C VAL A 7 -13.16 8.04 -11.32
N SER A 8 -13.52 9.04 -10.53
CA SER A 8 -12.70 10.23 -10.25
C SER A 8 -12.74 10.53 -8.75
N GLY A 9 -11.68 11.14 -8.23
CA GLY A 9 -11.54 11.47 -6.82
C GLY A 9 -10.13 11.95 -6.50
N GLU A 10 -9.98 12.50 -5.30
CA GLU A 10 -8.71 12.96 -4.76
C GLU A 10 -8.59 12.54 -3.29
N PHE A 11 -7.35 12.37 -2.83
CA PHE A 11 -7.02 12.08 -1.44
C PHE A 11 -6.11 13.19 -0.94
N ARG A 12 -6.49 13.83 0.16
CA ARG A 12 -5.76 14.99 0.71
C ARG A 12 -4.96 14.58 1.94
N SER A 13 -3.82 15.24 2.13
CA SER A 13 -2.97 15.01 3.30
C SER A 13 -3.70 15.45 4.57
N GLY A 14 -3.59 14.66 5.64
CA GLY A 14 -4.27 14.92 6.92
C GLY A 14 -5.74 14.47 6.98
N GLU A 15 -6.27 13.90 5.90
CA GLU A 15 -7.67 13.44 5.84
C GLU A 15 -7.77 11.91 5.85
N LEU A 16 -8.77 11.39 6.57
CA LEU A 16 -9.19 10.00 6.47
C LEU A 16 -10.27 9.88 5.37
N THR A 17 -9.92 9.24 4.26
CA THR A 17 -10.87 8.97 3.17
C THR A 17 -11.43 7.56 3.28
N CYS A 18 -12.75 7.41 3.14
CA CYS A 18 -13.41 6.11 3.18
C CYS A 18 -14.03 5.77 1.82
N ILE A 19 -13.84 4.54 1.33
CA ILE A 19 -14.48 4.01 0.12
C ILE A 19 -15.48 2.95 0.54
N LEU A 20 -16.78 3.25 0.38
CA LEU A 20 -17.88 2.40 0.80
C LEU A 20 -18.65 1.84 -0.40
N GLY A 21 -19.24 0.65 -0.23
CA GLY A 21 -20.04 0.01 -1.26
C GLY A 21 -20.23 -1.49 -1.00
N PRO A 22 -21.20 -2.14 -1.66
CA PRO A 22 -21.50 -3.56 -1.46
C PRO A 22 -20.33 -4.48 -1.83
N SER A 23 -20.38 -5.74 -1.39
CA SER A 23 -19.39 -6.74 -1.83
C SER A 23 -19.41 -6.85 -3.37
N GLY A 24 -18.23 -6.98 -3.98
CA GLY A 24 -18.11 -7.01 -5.45
C GLY A 24 -18.17 -5.65 -6.17
N ALA A 25 -18.39 -4.54 -5.47
CA ALA A 25 -18.44 -3.19 -6.08
C ALA A 25 -17.10 -2.67 -6.66
N GLY A 26 -16.02 -3.45 -6.59
CA GLY A 26 -14.70 -3.06 -7.13
C GLY A 26 -13.83 -2.23 -6.18
N LYS A 27 -14.16 -2.13 -4.88
CA LYS A 27 -13.38 -1.38 -3.87
C LYS A 27 -11.93 -1.86 -3.78
N SER A 28 -11.72 -3.16 -3.54
CA SER A 28 -10.38 -3.74 -3.47
C SER A 28 -9.65 -3.64 -4.82
N THR A 29 -10.39 -3.71 -5.94
CA THR A 29 -9.82 -3.49 -7.27
C THR A 29 -9.32 -2.05 -7.46
N LEU A 30 -10.10 -1.05 -7.04
CA LEU A 30 -9.69 0.35 -7.07
C LEU A 30 -8.44 0.58 -6.22
N LEU A 31 -8.41 0.05 -4.99
CA LEU A 31 -7.25 0.13 -4.11
C LEU A 31 -6.01 -0.57 -4.70
N ASN A 32 -6.16 -1.76 -5.30
CA ASN A 32 -5.06 -2.44 -5.98
C ASN A 32 -4.50 -1.65 -7.17
N ILE A 33 -5.35 -0.94 -7.92
CA ILE A 33 -4.92 -0.05 -9.01
C ILE A 33 -4.15 1.16 -8.46
N LEU A 34 -4.65 1.78 -7.38
CA LEU A 34 -4.03 2.93 -6.72
C LEU A 34 -2.70 2.57 -6.04
N ALA A 35 -2.59 1.37 -5.45
CA ALA A 35 -1.34 0.83 -4.91
C ALA A 35 -0.39 0.31 -6.00
N GLY A 36 -0.90 0.08 -7.22
CA GLY A 36 -0.13 -0.37 -8.38
C GLY A 36 0.17 -1.87 -8.43
N TYR A 37 -0.65 -2.68 -7.74
CA TYR A 37 -0.70 -4.14 -7.91
C TYR A 37 -1.47 -4.55 -9.18
N THR A 38 -2.35 -3.68 -9.68
CA THR A 38 -3.05 -3.88 -10.96
C THR A 38 -2.76 -2.71 -11.90
N SER A 39 -2.10 -3.00 -13.02
CA SER A 39 -1.75 -2.01 -14.05
C SER A 39 -2.27 -2.38 -15.45
N ILE A 40 -2.59 -3.66 -15.68
CA ILE A 40 -3.05 -4.15 -16.98
C ILE A 40 -4.54 -3.85 -17.12
N GLY A 41 -4.95 -3.34 -18.29
CA GLY A 41 -6.36 -3.03 -18.59
C GLY A 41 -6.89 -1.79 -17.86
N VAL A 42 -6.02 -0.96 -17.28
CA VAL A 42 -6.38 0.30 -16.62
C VAL A 42 -6.22 1.45 -17.61
N ASN A 43 -7.27 2.24 -17.76
CA ASN A 43 -7.26 3.48 -18.55
C ASN A 43 -7.58 4.67 -17.64
N GLY A 44 -6.95 5.80 -17.92
CA GLY A 44 -7.11 7.05 -17.16
C GLY A 44 -5.78 7.61 -16.69
N ARG A 45 -5.84 8.61 -15.81
CA ARG A 45 -4.67 9.30 -15.27
C ARG A 45 -4.69 9.25 -13.74
N ILE A 46 -3.58 8.85 -13.16
CA ILE A 46 -3.36 8.87 -11.71
C ILE A 46 -2.19 9.82 -11.45
N THR A 47 -2.40 10.76 -10.53
CA THR A 47 -1.37 11.72 -10.13
C THR A 47 -1.11 11.66 -8.64
N VAL A 48 0.11 12.02 -8.24
CA VAL A 48 0.52 12.15 -6.83
C VAL A 48 1.14 13.53 -6.71
N ASN A 49 0.59 14.36 -5.82
CA ASN A 49 1.02 15.76 -5.63
C ASN A 49 1.11 16.54 -6.96
N GLY A 50 0.11 16.41 -7.83
CA GLY A 50 0.03 17.10 -9.13
C GLY A 50 0.85 16.49 -10.27
N HIS A 51 1.72 15.52 -9.99
CA HIS A 51 2.62 14.92 -10.98
C HIS A 51 2.11 13.54 -11.40
N ALA A 52 2.44 13.11 -12.63
CA ALA A 52 2.14 11.74 -13.06
C ALA A 52 2.77 10.73 -12.10
N ARG A 53 2.01 9.71 -11.69
CA ARG A 53 2.49 8.73 -10.70
C ARG A 53 3.67 7.92 -11.24
N ASP A 54 4.86 8.14 -10.69
CA ASP A 54 6.02 7.26 -10.86
C ASP A 54 5.95 6.11 -9.84
N MET A 55 5.78 4.88 -10.33
CA MET A 55 5.68 3.68 -9.48
C MET A 55 6.94 3.37 -8.67
N ARG A 56 8.13 3.76 -9.13
CA ARG A 56 9.39 3.51 -8.41
C ARG A 56 9.49 4.37 -7.16
N VAL A 57 9.05 5.63 -7.26
CA VAL A 57 9.03 6.57 -6.14
C VAL A 57 7.82 6.31 -5.25
N PHE A 58 6.64 6.14 -5.84
CA PHE A 58 5.39 5.94 -5.11
C PHE A 58 5.44 4.75 -4.15
N LYS A 59 5.98 3.59 -4.59
CA LYS A 59 6.12 2.39 -3.73
C LYS A 59 6.98 2.62 -2.49
N LYS A 60 7.89 3.59 -2.49
CA LYS A 60 8.71 3.94 -1.32
C LYS A 60 7.98 4.88 -0.35
N LEU A 61 6.99 5.61 -0.84
CA LEU A 61 6.23 6.62 -0.08
C LEU A 61 4.88 6.10 0.41
N SER A 62 4.34 5.05 -0.21
CA SER A 62 3.04 4.46 0.12
C SER A 62 3.20 3.10 0.79
N SER A 63 2.33 2.79 1.74
CA SER A 63 2.15 1.44 2.28
C SER A 63 0.77 0.90 1.90
N TYR A 64 0.72 -0.38 1.53
CA TYR A 64 -0.53 -1.07 1.21
C TYR A 64 -0.71 -2.25 2.15
N ILE A 65 -1.87 -2.34 2.79
CA ILE A 65 -2.25 -3.45 3.67
C ILE A 65 -3.27 -4.28 2.89
N MET A 66 -2.96 -5.57 2.71
CA MET A 66 -3.85 -6.50 2.00
C MET A 66 -5.05 -6.87 2.85
N GLN A 67 -6.12 -7.31 2.18
CA GLN A 67 -7.33 -7.78 2.85
C GLN A 67 -7.09 -9.04 3.67
N ASP A 68 -6.29 -9.97 3.13
CA ASP A 68 -5.85 -11.18 3.82
C ASP A 68 -4.44 -10.93 4.38
N ASP A 69 -4.22 -11.31 5.63
CA ASP A 69 -2.92 -11.25 6.28
C ASP A 69 -2.10 -12.51 5.97
N LEU A 70 -0.79 -12.32 5.76
CA LEU A 70 0.17 -13.41 5.49
C LEU A 70 1.18 -13.51 6.64
N LEU A 71 0.66 -13.61 7.87
CA LEU A 71 1.49 -13.75 9.06
C LEU A 71 2.07 -15.16 9.15
N GLN A 72 3.28 -15.26 9.71
CA GLN A 72 3.92 -16.55 9.97
C GLN A 72 3.44 -17.08 11.33
N PRO A 73 2.71 -18.21 11.38
CA PRO A 73 2.04 -18.65 12.60
C PRO A 73 3.00 -19.06 13.72
N TRP A 74 4.26 -19.34 13.39
CA TRP A 74 5.29 -19.80 14.31
C TRP A 74 6.22 -18.69 14.79
N LEU A 75 5.95 -17.43 14.43
CA LEU A 75 6.71 -16.27 14.88
C LEU A 75 5.91 -15.45 15.87
N THR A 76 6.58 -14.97 16.91
CA THR A 76 6.04 -13.92 17.77
C THR A 76 5.92 -12.60 17.00
N VAL A 77 5.11 -11.68 17.53
CA VAL A 77 4.98 -10.33 16.97
C VAL A 77 6.35 -9.65 16.89
N LYS A 78 7.16 -9.75 17.96
CA LYS A 78 8.50 -9.15 18.02
C LYS A 78 9.40 -9.71 16.93
N GLU A 79 9.43 -11.04 16.74
CA GLU A 79 10.25 -11.65 15.69
C GLU A 79 9.81 -11.22 14.29
N SER A 80 8.51 -11.18 14.03
CA SER A 80 7.96 -10.73 12.75
C SER A 80 8.31 -9.28 12.43
N MET A 81 8.21 -8.39 13.44
CA MET A 81 8.57 -6.99 13.28
C MET A 81 10.08 -6.78 13.13
N MET A 82 10.91 -7.54 13.84
CA MET A 82 12.37 -7.48 13.68
C MET A 82 12.80 -7.94 12.28
N ILE A 83 12.20 -8.99 11.72
CA ILE A 83 12.46 -9.42 10.34
C ILE A 83 12.07 -8.32 9.35
N ALA A 84 10.91 -7.68 9.54
CA ALA A 84 10.48 -6.58 8.69
C ALA A 84 11.42 -5.37 8.79
N ALA A 85 11.88 -5.04 10.00
CA ALA A 85 12.84 -3.98 10.26
C ALA A 85 14.20 -4.27 9.59
N ASP A 86 14.71 -5.49 9.69
CA ASP A 86 15.96 -5.89 9.06
C ASP A 86 15.92 -5.80 7.53
N LEU A 87 14.77 -6.12 6.92
CA LEU A 87 14.58 -6.01 5.47
C LEU A 87 14.37 -4.58 5.00
N LYS A 88 13.69 -3.73 5.79
CA LYS A 88 13.32 -2.36 5.38
C LYS A 88 14.34 -1.29 5.73
N LEU A 89 15.01 -1.40 6.88
CA LEU A 89 15.86 -0.32 7.43
C LEU A 89 17.32 -0.41 6.98
N GLY A 90 17.69 -1.44 6.20
CA GLY A 90 19.04 -1.58 5.64
C GLY A 90 20.08 -1.99 6.68
N LYS A 91 21.36 -1.89 6.30
CA LYS A 91 22.52 -2.33 7.10
C LYS A 91 23.20 -1.21 7.89
N GLU A 92 22.84 0.05 7.65
CA GLU A 92 23.46 1.19 8.33
C GLU A 92 23.03 1.30 9.80
N LEU A 93 21.81 0.84 10.12
CA LEU A 93 21.31 0.76 11.48
C LEU A 93 21.73 -0.55 12.14
N GLY A 94 22.33 -0.43 13.32
CA GLY A 94 22.65 -1.55 14.20
C GLY A 94 21.40 -2.18 14.81
N ARG A 95 21.56 -3.38 15.38
CA ARG A 95 20.45 -4.13 15.96
C ARG A 95 19.73 -3.37 17.08
N ALA A 96 20.48 -2.71 17.97
CA ALA A 96 19.91 -1.94 19.06
C ALA A 96 19.04 -0.77 18.58
N GLU A 97 19.44 -0.10 17.49
CA GLU A 97 18.68 1.01 16.90
C GLU A 97 17.40 0.50 16.23
N LYS A 98 17.46 -0.67 15.58
CA LYS A 98 16.27 -1.31 15.01
C LYS A 98 15.28 -1.77 16.10
N GLU A 99 15.79 -2.30 17.22
CA GLU A 99 14.97 -2.67 18.37
C GLU A 99 14.29 -1.47 19.06
N LEU A 100 14.76 -0.23 18.83
CA LEU A 100 14.08 0.99 19.30
C LEU A 100 12.96 1.46 18.36
N ILE A 101 13.00 1.05 17.09
CA ILE A 101 11.98 1.38 16.08
C ILE A 101 10.80 0.39 16.13
N VAL A 102 11.09 -0.86 16.49
CA VAL A 102 10.11 -1.95 16.67
C VAL A 102 9.44 -1.86 18.03
#